data_AF-A0A542ZAP6-F1
#
_entry.id   AF-A0A542ZAP6-F1
#
_cell.length_a   1.000
_cell.length_b   1.000
_cell.length_c   1.000
_cell.angle_alpha   90.00
_cell.angle_beta   90.00
_cell.angle_gamma   90.00
#
_symmetry.space_group_name_H-M   'P 1'
#
loop_
_entity.id
_entity.type
_entity.pdbx_description
1 polymer ?
#
loop_
_entity_poly.entity_id
_entity_poly.type
_entity_poly.pdbx_seq_one_letter_code
_entity_poly.pdbx_strand_id
1 'polypeptide(L)' 'MNLFRNPSHVIILVAVLVVVFGAARLPMLAKNVGQSLKIFRKEVRELSLDASPAESDETQTAQNPK' A
#
# COMPACT_ATOMS: atom_id res chain seq x y z
N MET A 1 -4.35 13.59 24.79
CA MET A 1 -3.57 12.91 23.72
C MET A 1 -3.87 13.64 22.42
N ASN A 2 -3.13 14.71 22.13
CA ASN A 2 -3.52 15.73 21.15
C ASN A 2 -2.70 15.64 19.84
N LEU A 3 -2.01 14.51 19.65
CA LEU A 3 -0.99 14.31 18.62
C LEU A 3 -1.59 14.08 17.21
N PHE A 4 -2.78 13.47 17.12
CA PHE A 4 -3.38 13.08 15.84
C PHE A 4 -4.37 14.11 15.26
N ARG A 5 -4.81 15.09 16.06
CA ARG A 5 -5.82 16.07 15.63
C ARG A 5 -5.23 17.22 14.81
N ASN A 6 -3.90 17.38 14.85
CA ASN A 6 -3.19 18.47 14.18
C ASN A 6 -2.37 17.89 13.02
N PRO A 7 -2.71 18.21 11.75
CA PRO A 7 -2.06 17.63 10.57
C PRO A 7 -0.53 17.84 10.56
N SER A 8 -0.05 18.92 11.17
CA SER A 8 1.38 19.22 11.28
C SER A 8 2.20 18.16 12.04
N HIS A 9 1.60 17.46 13.02
CA HIS A 9 2.32 16.45 13.79
C HIS A 9 2.56 15.17 12.99
N VAL A 10 1.62 14.80 12.12
CA VAL A 10 1.79 13.67 11.20
C VAL A 10 2.94 13.94 10.24
N ILE A 11 3.06 15.16 9.71
CA ILE A 11 4.18 15.56 8.84
C ILE A 11 5.52 15.42 9.58
N ILE A 12 5.59 15.88 10.83
CA ILE A 12 6.80 15.77 11.66
C ILE A 12 7.16 14.30 11.91
N LEU A 13 6.19 13.45 12.21
CA LEU A 13 6.42 12.02 12.42
C LEU A 13 6.97 11.34 11.15
N VAL A 14 6.38 11.64 9.99
CA VAL A 14 6.86 11.14 8.71
C VAL A 14 8.25 11.65 8.40
N ALA A 15 8.55 12.92 8.70
CA ALA A 15 9.89 13.49 8.52
C ALA A 15 10.93 12.73 9.37
N VAL A 16 10.63 12.44 10.63
CA VAL A 16 11.51 11.64 11.50
C VAL A 16 11.72 10.23 10.94
N LEU A 17 10.66 9.57 10.47
CA LEU A 17 10.76 8.26 9.82
C LEU A 17 11.65 8.32 8.57
N VAL A 18 11.50 9.35 7.74
CA VAL A 18 12.34 9.56 6.55
C VAL A 18 13.80 9.80 6.92
N VAL A 19 14.09 10.50 8.02
CA VAL A 19 15.47 10.73 8.48
C VAL A 19 16.12 9.43 8.95
N VAL A 20 15.40 8.60 9.71
CA VAL A 20 15.92 7.33 10.26
C VAL A 20 16.02 6.24 9.20
N PHE A 21 14.99 6.10 8.36
CA PHE A 21 14.92 5.03 7.36
C PHE A 21 15.45 5.47 6.00
N GLY A 22 15.43 6.75 5.66
CA GLY A 22 15.75 7.28 4.34
C GLY A 22 14.52 7.39 3.42
N ALA A 23 14.47 8.46 2.62
CA ALA A 23 13.35 8.76 1.71
C ALA A 23 13.07 7.64 0.68
N ALA A 24 14.09 6.88 0.29
CA ALA A 24 13.96 5.77 -0.65
C ALA A 24 13.49 4.46 0.01
N ARG A 25 13.70 4.26 1.32
CA ARG A 25 13.39 2.98 1.99
C ARG A 25 11.92 2.83 2.30
N LEU A 26 11.24 3.89 2.77
CA LEU A 26 9.79 3.85 3.01
C LEU A 26 8.97 3.43 1.77
N PRO A 27 9.15 4.04 0.58
CA PRO A 27 8.42 3.61 -0.61
C PRO A 27 8.85 2.23 -1.10
N MET A 28 10.13 1.87 -0.97
CA MET A 28 10.62 0.54 -1.36
C MET A 28 9.98 -0.57 -0.49
N LEU A 29 9.92 -0.38 0.83
CA LEU A 29 9.27 -1.30 1.76
C LEU A 29 7.77 -1.41 1.45
N ALA A 30 7.09 -0.29 1.21
CA ALA A 30 5.68 -0.30 0.83
C ALA A 30 5.42 -1.06 -0.48
N LYS A 31 6.29 -0.90 -1.49
CA LYS A 31 6.20 -1.65 -2.75
C LYS A 31 6.35 -3.15 -2.55
N ASN A 32 7.35 -3.58 -1.78
CA ASN A 32 7.60 -5.00 -1.53
C ASN A 32 6.47 -5.64 -0.70
N VAL A 33 6.02 -4.96 0.36
CA VAL A 33 4.89 -5.42 1.18
C VAL A 33 3.59 -5.44 0.38
N GLY A 34 3.35 -4.42 -0.45
CA GLY A 34 2.18 -4.35 -1.33
C GLY A 34 2.15 -5.46 -2.39
N GLN A 35 3.31 -5.84 -2.93
CA GLN A 35 3.42 -6.98 -3.83
C GLN A 35 3.10 -8.31 -3.13
N SER A 36 3.65 -8.55 -1.93
CA SER A 36 3.33 -9.73 -1.13
C SER A 36 1.84 -9.78 -0.76
N LEU A 37 1.26 -8.65 -0.37
CA LEU A 37 -0.16 -8.57 -0.02
C LEU A 37 -1.07 -8.76 -1.23
N LYS A 38 -0.66 -8.31 -2.42
CA LYS A 38 -1.40 -8.54 -3.68
C LYS A 38 -1.48 -10.03 -4.02
N ILE A 39 -0.36 -10.75 -3.89
CA ILE A 39 -0.31 -12.20 -4.13
C ILE A 39 -1.18 -12.92 -3.10
N PHE A 40 -1.01 -12.59 -1.82
CA PHE A 40 -1.81 -13.15 -0.74
C PHE A 40 -3.31 -12.89 -0.92
N ARG A 41 -3.72 -11.66 -1.26
CA ARG A 41 -5.12 -11.32 -1.54
C ARG A 41 -5.66 -12.09 -2.74
N LYS A 42 -4.85 -12.33 -3.76
CA LYS A 42 -5.24 -13.12 -4.93
C LYS A 42 -5.50 -14.58 -4.56
N GLU A 43 -4.58 -15.21 -3.82
CA GLU A 43 -4.73 -16.60 -3.35
C GLU A 43 -5.93 -16.73 -2.41
N VAL A 44 -6.09 -15.83 -1.43
CA VAL A 44 -7.25 -15.82 -0.52
C VAL A 44 -8.57 -15.60 -1.27
N ARG A 45 -8.57 -14.75 -2.30
CA ARG A 45 -9.76 -14.53 -3.14
C ARG A 45 -10.06 -15.74 -4.01
N GLU A 46 -9.07 -16.42 -4.55
CA GLU A 46 -9.25 -17.69 -5.28
C GLU A 46 -9.91 -18.76 -4.39
N LEU A 47 -9.47 -18.86 -3.13
CA LEU A 47 -10.10 -19.74 -2.13
C LEU A 47 -11.52 -19.30 -1.74
N SER A 48 -11.81 -17.99 -1.78
CA SER A 48 -13.14 -17.44 -1.48
C SER A 48 -14.10 -17.50 -2.67
N LEU A 49 -13.58 -17.55 -3.90
CA LEU A 49 -14.33 -17.55 -5.16
C LEU A 49 -14.94 -18.93 -5.50
N ASP A 50 -14.59 -19.99 -4.78
CA ASP A 50 -15.33 -21.28 -4.81
C ASP A 50 -16.79 -21.12 -4.32
N ALA A 51 -17.16 -19.93 -3.79
CA ALA A 51 -18.52 -19.50 -3.47
C ALA A 51 -18.99 -18.28 -4.30
N SER A 52 -18.93 -18.33 -5.63
CA SER A 52 -19.61 -17.40 -6.59
C SER A 52 -19.10 -15.93 -6.64
N PRO A 53 -19.35 -15.14 -7.71
CA PRO A 53 -18.27 -14.54 -8.50
C PRO A 53 -18.16 -13.01 -8.44
N ALA A 54 -16.95 -12.54 -8.79
CA ALA A 54 -16.58 -11.17 -9.19
C ALA A 54 -16.80 -10.08 -8.12
N GLU A 55 -15.78 -9.32 -7.72
CA GLU A 55 -15.51 -8.02 -8.37
C GLU A 55 -14.05 -7.57 -8.25
N SER A 56 -13.55 -7.03 -9.37
CA SER A 56 -12.54 -5.98 -9.58
C SER A 56 -11.36 -5.80 -8.60
N ASP A 57 -10.15 -5.91 -9.15
CA ASP A 57 -9.07 -4.97 -8.81
C ASP A 57 -8.06 -4.87 -9.98
N GLU A 58 -8.58 -4.44 -11.14
CA GLU A 58 -7.77 -3.76 -12.15
C GLU A 58 -7.68 -2.28 -11.77
N THR A 59 -6.71 -1.93 -10.93
CA THR A 59 -6.09 -0.60 -11.02
C THR A 59 -4.83 -0.75 -11.86
N GLN A 60 -5.07 -0.82 -13.17
CA GLN A 60 -4.07 -0.64 -14.21
C GLN A 60 -3.81 0.87 -14.34
N THR A 61 -2.97 1.43 -13.47
CA THR A 61 -2.37 2.74 -13.73
C THR A 61 -1.06 2.54 -14.46
N ALA A 62 -1.14 2.53 -15.79
CA ALA A 62 -0.22 3.21 -16.72
C ALA A 62 -0.45 2.67 -18.13
N GLN A 63 -1.40 3.30 -18.82
CA GLN A 63 -1.28 3.51 -20.25
C GLN A 63 0.13 4.06 -20.55
N ASN A 64 0.87 3.44 -21.46
CA ASN A 64 1.18 4.16 -22.68
C ASN A 64 1.27 3.19 -23.88
N PRO A 65 0.65 3.53 -25.02
CA PRO A 65 0.45 2.66 -26.16
C PRO A 65 1.51 2.87 -27.26
N LYS A 66 1.52 1.90 -28.18
CA LYS A 66 2.35 1.70 -29.37
C LYS A 66 3.73 1.08 -29.17
#